data_AF-A0A7S4GLF0-F1
#
_entry.id   AF-A0A7S4GLF0-F1
#
_cell.length_a   1.000
_cell.length_b   1.000
_cell.length_c   1.000
_cell.angle_alpha   90.00
_cell.angle_beta   90.00
_cell.angle_gamma   90.00
#
_symmetry.space_group_name_H-M   'P 1'
#
loop_
_entity.id
_entity.type
_entity.pdbx_description
1 polymer ?
#
loop_
_entity_poly.entity_id
_entity_poly.type
_entity_poly.pdbx_seq_one_letter_code
_entity_poly.pdbx_strand_id
1 'polypeptide(L)'
;GGPLSVYFFSSGVQVYLFMAQNPALRRRSAAVCAQAPPHNATLWSRKFAEARIQGRTRQCLKEIIQQTLVTCKDGLYMTEDGKVVALPTDPPSRTQVFVCKPFSPAGDSGISVPTSTPVDVLNIDCLEAAKALQDEGFNPVVLNMACATGPGGGYLAGAAAQEENLFRRSDYSKCATSKHYPIHKKVVYTSNVNVFRSSQATGYQYLPEVYRLSFVAAAAENGPRLVPTKGGYRLNSSAASALFDKIATLLSAAQQNEHDAVVLSALGCGAFRNPPGHVAEIFAKALSTPPFAGAFRRIVFAIFDDHNSCQLHNPKGNFQPFYEQFCQQSKAPPSRKFDEARRSDAVDHAMNGPLSTRGPVETHDPMVTPDAIVTHDRNGRQKVSVAKHAPVTNHVDTKECPYGNDCKYTRSCKYRHPEPRESATHCKYGSGCKHKHRCQYRHPELEGAGAQLPHGSQQV
;
A
#
# COMPACT_ATOMS: atom_id res chain seq x y z
N GLY A 1 58.71 -28.12 8.46
CA GLY A 1 57.88 -28.09 9.68
C GLY A 1 57.77 -26.65 10.15
N GLY A 2 56.55 -26.11 10.16
CA GLY A 2 56.23 -24.74 10.53
C GLY A 2 55.00 -24.27 9.74
N PRO A 3 53.80 -24.17 10.35
CA PRO A 3 52.59 -23.83 9.62
C PRO A 3 52.42 -22.31 9.51
N LEU A 4 52.16 -21.84 8.29
CA LEU A 4 51.58 -20.52 8.05
C LEU A 4 50.09 -20.59 8.38
N SER A 5 49.67 -19.86 9.43
CA SER A 5 48.26 -19.64 9.76
C SER A 5 47.56 -18.90 8.63
N VAL A 6 46.60 -19.56 7.99
CA VAL A 6 45.66 -18.93 7.04
C VAL A 6 44.40 -18.58 7.82
N TYR A 7 44.12 -17.29 7.92
CA TYR A 7 42.87 -16.77 8.49
C TYR A 7 41.70 -17.08 7.54
N PHE A 8 40.72 -17.85 8.03
CA PHE A 8 39.47 -18.12 7.32
C PHE A 8 38.47 -16.96 7.53
N PHE A 9 38.13 -16.24 6.46
CA PHE A 9 36.90 -15.45 6.37
C PHE A 9 35.78 -16.35 5.82
N SER A 10 34.78 -16.68 6.65
CA SER A 10 33.89 -17.84 6.48
C SER A 10 32.51 -17.57 5.87
N SER A 11 32.34 -16.64 4.92
CA SER A 11 31.01 -16.38 4.33
C SER A 11 30.92 -16.44 2.79
N GLY A 12 32.05 -16.41 2.07
CA GLY A 12 32.07 -16.46 0.59
C GLY A 12 32.39 -17.83 -0.02
N VAL A 13 33.12 -18.69 0.71
CA VAL A 13 33.71 -19.92 0.15
C VAL A 13 32.68 -21.06 -0.01
N GLN A 14 31.62 -21.07 0.79
CA GLN A 14 30.58 -22.11 0.73
C GLN A 14 29.71 -22.03 -0.54
N VAL A 15 29.50 -20.83 -1.11
CA VAL A 15 28.70 -20.67 -2.34
C VAL A 15 29.46 -21.15 -3.57
N TYR A 16 30.77 -20.91 -3.64
CA TYR A 16 31.62 -21.39 -4.74
C TYR A 16 31.78 -22.92 -4.74
N LEU A 17 31.85 -23.55 -3.56
CA LEU A 17 31.89 -25.01 -3.45
C LEU A 17 30.55 -25.67 -3.82
N PHE A 18 29.42 -25.06 -3.49
CA PHE A 18 28.09 -25.59 -3.88
C PHE A 18 27.85 -25.52 -5.40
N MET A 19 28.30 -24.44 -6.05
CA MET A 19 28.26 -24.34 -7.52
C MET A 19 29.27 -25.24 -8.23
N ALA A 20 30.39 -25.59 -7.59
CA ALA A 20 31.38 -26.51 -8.15
C ALA A 20 30.87 -27.96 -8.21
N GLN A 21 29.97 -28.35 -7.31
CA GLN A 21 29.45 -29.71 -7.21
C GLN A 21 28.20 -29.98 -8.08
N ASN A 22 27.62 -28.96 -8.72
CA ASN A 22 26.40 -29.10 -9.51
C ASN A 22 26.53 -28.49 -10.93
N PRO A 23 26.95 -29.30 -11.94
CA PRO A 23 27.14 -28.84 -13.33
C PRO A 23 25.89 -28.19 -13.94
N ALA A 24 24.70 -28.59 -13.47
CA ALA A 24 23.42 -27.98 -13.87
C ALA A 24 23.28 -26.52 -13.40
N LEU A 25 23.75 -26.20 -12.19
CA LEU A 25 23.73 -24.82 -11.67
C LEU A 25 24.74 -23.93 -12.40
N ARG A 26 25.92 -24.44 -12.77
CA ARG A 26 26.89 -23.69 -13.61
C ARG A 26 26.32 -23.34 -14.98
N ARG A 27 25.71 -24.29 -15.68
CA ARG A 27 25.09 -24.04 -16.99
C ARG A 27 23.92 -23.06 -16.89
N ARG A 28 23.12 -23.13 -15.83
CA ARG A 28 22.02 -22.17 -15.56
C ARG A 28 22.55 -20.78 -15.19
N SER A 29 23.60 -20.67 -14.38
CA SER A 29 24.25 -19.39 -14.07
C SER A 29 24.76 -18.70 -15.33
N ALA A 30 25.41 -19.44 -16.24
CA ALA A 30 25.88 -18.88 -17.51
C ALA A 30 24.71 -18.40 -18.40
N ALA A 31 23.57 -19.10 -18.39
CA ALA A 31 22.37 -18.69 -19.12
C ALA A 31 21.67 -17.47 -18.49
N VAL A 32 21.66 -17.35 -17.16
CA VAL A 32 21.14 -16.18 -16.43
C VAL A 32 22.02 -14.95 -16.68
N CYS A 33 23.34 -15.10 -16.70
CA CYS A 33 24.26 -14.02 -17.10
C CYS A 33 24.15 -13.63 -18.59
N ALA A 34 23.54 -14.48 -19.44
CA ALA A 34 23.39 -14.24 -20.87
C ALA A 34 22.03 -13.62 -21.26
N GLN A 35 21.09 -13.48 -20.33
CA GLN A 35 19.84 -12.74 -20.55
C GLN A 35 19.99 -11.27 -20.11
N ALA A 36 18.97 -10.45 -20.45
CA ALA A 36 18.86 -8.99 -20.24
C ALA A 36 19.67 -8.43 -19.04
N PRO A 37 20.17 -7.17 -19.13
CA PRO A 37 21.03 -6.60 -18.10
C PRO A 37 20.44 -6.79 -16.69
N PRO A 38 21.30 -7.03 -15.67
CA PRO A 38 20.85 -7.30 -14.32
C PRO A 38 19.88 -6.22 -13.86
N HIS A 39 18.89 -6.63 -13.06
CA HIS A 39 17.89 -5.72 -12.50
C HIS A 39 18.62 -4.58 -11.77
N ASN A 40 18.43 -3.35 -12.26
CA ASN A 40 19.04 -2.16 -11.67
C ASN A 40 17.98 -1.40 -10.85
N ALA A 41 18.13 -1.40 -9.53
CA ALA A 41 17.14 -0.86 -8.61
C ALA A 41 16.91 0.64 -8.79
N THR A 42 17.99 1.38 -9.09
CA THR A 42 17.94 2.83 -9.30
C THR A 42 17.15 3.18 -10.57
N LEU A 43 17.39 2.46 -11.67
CA LEU A 43 16.65 2.65 -12.92
C LEU A 43 15.18 2.26 -12.75
N TRP A 44 14.88 1.19 -12.00
CA TRP A 44 13.51 0.79 -11.71
C TRP A 44 12.77 1.83 -10.86
N SER A 45 13.43 2.40 -9.85
CA SER A 45 12.86 3.46 -9.02
C SER A 45 12.47 4.67 -9.87
N ARG A 46 13.35 5.12 -10.79
CA ARG A 46 13.04 6.19 -11.76
C ARG A 46 11.89 5.80 -12.69
N LYS A 47 11.91 4.59 -13.22
CA LYS A 47 10.85 4.07 -14.10
C LYS A 47 9.48 4.04 -13.40
N PHE A 48 9.43 3.67 -12.12
CA PHE A 48 8.19 3.72 -11.34
C PHE A 48 7.70 5.14 -11.10
N ALA A 49 8.60 6.09 -10.80
CA ALA A 49 8.25 7.50 -10.64
C ALA A 49 7.64 8.08 -11.93
N GLU A 50 8.28 7.86 -13.08
CA GLU A 50 7.78 8.27 -14.40
C GLU A 50 6.45 7.60 -14.74
N ALA A 51 6.36 6.27 -14.52
CA ALA A 51 5.15 5.51 -14.79
C ALA A 51 3.97 5.96 -13.92
N ARG A 52 4.21 6.45 -12.70
CA ARG A 52 3.16 7.01 -11.84
C ARG A 52 2.57 8.29 -12.42
N ILE A 53 3.41 9.19 -12.94
CA ILE A 53 2.96 10.43 -13.61
C ILE A 53 2.14 10.10 -14.86
N GLN A 54 2.53 9.06 -15.59
CA GLN A 54 1.91 8.69 -16.87
C GLN A 54 0.75 7.70 -16.73
N GLY A 55 0.40 7.27 -15.52
CA GLY A 55 -0.64 6.23 -15.30
C GLY A 55 -0.26 4.84 -15.82
N ARG A 56 1.04 4.55 -16.00
CA ARG A 56 1.58 3.29 -16.54
C ARG A 56 2.17 2.36 -15.47
N THR A 57 1.94 2.60 -14.18
CA THR A 57 2.49 1.78 -13.08
C THR A 57 2.17 0.29 -13.23
N ARG A 58 0.96 -0.06 -13.71
CA ARG A 58 0.57 -1.47 -13.94
C ARG A 58 1.51 -2.19 -14.92
N GLN A 59 2.00 -1.49 -15.95
CA GLN A 59 2.93 -2.08 -16.91
C GLN A 59 4.26 -2.43 -16.26
N CYS A 60 4.78 -1.54 -15.40
CA CYS A 60 6.01 -1.81 -14.64
C CYS A 60 5.84 -3.00 -13.70
N LEU A 61 4.69 -3.10 -13.02
CA LEU A 61 4.40 -4.23 -12.13
C LEU A 61 4.32 -5.57 -12.87
N LYS A 62 3.81 -5.58 -14.11
CA LYS A 62 3.80 -6.78 -14.98
C LYS A 62 5.21 -7.25 -15.33
N GLU A 63 6.11 -6.33 -15.63
CA GLU A 63 7.50 -6.66 -15.94
C GLU A 63 8.23 -7.19 -14.70
N ILE A 64 8.02 -6.61 -13.51
CA ILE A 64 8.60 -7.11 -12.25
C ILE A 64 8.13 -8.54 -11.95
N ILE A 65 6.84 -8.84 -12.10
CA ILE A 65 6.38 -10.20 -11.85
C ILE A 65 6.94 -11.19 -12.88
N GLN A 66 7.11 -10.80 -14.15
CA GLN A 66 7.74 -11.66 -15.14
C GLN A 66 9.18 -12.03 -14.74
N GLN A 67 9.98 -11.06 -14.30
CA GLN A 67 11.33 -11.33 -13.78
C GLN A 67 11.30 -12.26 -12.56
N THR A 68 10.34 -12.04 -11.66
CA THR A 68 10.17 -12.85 -10.44
C THR A 68 9.80 -14.29 -10.76
N LEU A 69 8.94 -14.52 -11.76
CA LEU A 69 8.59 -15.85 -12.24
C LEU A 69 9.76 -16.57 -12.91
N VAL A 70 10.62 -15.85 -13.63
CA VAL A 70 11.88 -16.39 -14.17
C VAL A 70 12.82 -16.81 -13.03
N THR A 71 13.03 -15.95 -12.03
CA THR A 71 13.81 -16.29 -10.82
C THR A 71 13.26 -17.52 -10.11
N CYS A 72 11.94 -17.59 -9.96
CA CYS A 72 11.27 -18.77 -9.43
C CYS A 72 11.62 -19.99 -10.28
N LYS A 73 11.40 -19.96 -11.59
CA LYS A 73 11.69 -21.10 -12.48
C LYS A 73 13.14 -21.56 -12.39
N ASP A 74 14.09 -20.63 -12.39
CA ASP A 74 15.52 -20.93 -12.45
C ASP A 74 16.10 -21.36 -11.10
N GLY A 75 15.50 -20.88 -10.00
CA GLY A 75 15.94 -21.16 -8.63
C GLY A 75 17.12 -20.33 -8.17
N LEU A 76 17.48 -19.27 -8.91
CA LEU A 76 18.57 -18.35 -8.58
C LEU A 76 18.33 -16.98 -9.23
N TYR A 77 19.03 -15.97 -8.75
CA TYR A 77 19.07 -14.63 -9.35
C TYR A 77 20.47 -14.02 -9.18
N MET A 78 20.70 -12.90 -9.87
CA MET A 78 21.92 -12.11 -9.74
C MET A 78 21.56 -10.75 -9.16
N THR A 79 22.29 -10.32 -8.15
CA THR A 79 22.20 -8.98 -7.57
C THR A 79 22.86 -7.95 -8.49
N GLU A 80 22.63 -6.66 -8.21
CA GLU A 80 23.15 -5.57 -9.04
C GLU A 80 24.69 -5.51 -9.08
N ASP A 81 25.36 -5.93 -8.01
CA ASP A 81 26.82 -6.06 -7.91
C ASP A 81 27.37 -7.37 -8.52
N GLY A 82 26.53 -8.20 -9.13
CA GLY A 82 26.93 -9.42 -9.84
C GLY A 82 27.03 -10.67 -8.97
N LYS A 83 26.66 -10.61 -7.68
CA LYS A 83 26.59 -11.81 -6.83
C LYS A 83 25.43 -12.70 -7.27
N VAL A 84 25.71 -13.97 -7.52
CA VAL A 84 24.68 -14.97 -7.83
C VAL A 84 24.17 -15.58 -6.52
N VAL A 85 22.86 -15.53 -6.31
CA VAL A 85 22.19 -16.02 -5.10
C VAL A 85 21.21 -17.12 -5.49
N ALA A 86 21.36 -18.30 -4.87
CA ALA A 86 20.43 -19.42 -5.05
C ALA A 86 19.25 -19.32 -4.06
N LEU A 87 18.06 -19.72 -4.50
CA LEU A 87 16.90 -19.84 -3.63
C LEU A 87 17.02 -21.12 -2.78
N PRO A 88 16.97 -21.03 -1.44
CA PRO A 88 16.94 -22.20 -0.57
C PRO A 88 15.78 -23.13 -0.89
N THR A 89 16.03 -24.44 -0.86
CA THR A 89 15.01 -25.48 -1.07
C THR A 89 14.72 -26.32 0.17
N ASP A 90 15.55 -26.20 1.21
CA ASP A 90 15.46 -26.99 2.44
C ASP A 90 15.40 -26.06 3.68
N PRO A 91 14.46 -26.29 4.62
CA PRO A 91 13.27 -27.12 4.49
C PRO A 91 12.35 -26.68 3.33
N PRO A 92 11.64 -27.62 2.68
CA PRO A 92 10.69 -27.28 1.63
C PRO A 92 9.52 -26.49 2.19
N SER A 93 8.86 -25.72 1.31
CA SER A 93 7.59 -25.07 1.65
C SER A 93 6.50 -26.09 1.93
N ARG A 94 5.79 -25.95 3.05
CA ARG A 94 4.60 -26.75 3.38
C ARG A 94 3.36 -25.86 3.37
N THR A 95 2.33 -26.30 2.65
CA THR A 95 1.03 -25.62 2.54
C THR A 95 -0.06 -26.43 3.24
N GLN A 96 -0.87 -25.77 4.06
CA GLN A 96 -1.97 -26.39 4.82
C GLN A 96 -3.24 -25.57 4.67
N VAL A 97 -4.39 -26.24 4.59
CA VAL A 97 -5.69 -25.59 4.43
C VAL A 97 -6.50 -25.79 5.71
N PHE A 98 -6.93 -24.68 6.30
CA PHE A 98 -7.76 -24.67 7.51
C PHE A 98 -9.17 -24.24 7.15
N VAL A 99 -10.16 -25.02 7.56
CA VAL A 99 -11.58 -24.69 7.34
C VAL A 99 -12.06 -23.77 8.45
N CYS A 100 -12.66 -22.64 8.08
CA CYS A 100 -13.28 -21.73 9.03
C CYS A 100 -14.55 -22.38 9.60
N LYS A 101 -14.57 -22.55 10.92
CA LYS A 101 -15.72 -23.05 11.68
C LYS A 101 -16.19 -21.94 12.63
N PRO A 102 -17.48 -21.92 13.00
CA PRO A 102 -17.96 -21.08 14.08
C PRO A 102 -17.05 -21.26 15.29
N PHE A 103 -16.49 -20.15 15.77
CA PHE A 103 -15.56 -20.19 16.87
C PHE A 103 -16.30 -20.50 18.17
N SER A 104 -15.90 -21.60 18.81
CA SER A 104 -16.29 -21.92 20.18
C SER A 104 -15.05 -21.75 21.06
N PRO A 105 -15.08 -20.90 22.09
CA PRO A 105 -13.99 -20.84 23.06
C PRO A 105 -13.81 -22.25 23.64
N ALA A 106 -12.59 -22.77 23.61
CA ALA A 106 -12.28 -23.95 24.41
C ALA A 106 -12.58 -23.61 25.88
N GLY A 107 -13.10 -24.56 26.65
CA GLY A 107 -13.32 -24.38 28.08
C GLY A 107 -12.06 -23.86 28.77
N ASP A 108 -12.23 -23.02 29.78
CA ASP A 108 -11.15 -22.40 30.53
C ASP A 108 -10.12 -23.45 30.93
N SER A 109 -8.93 -23.41 30.31
CA SER A 109 -7.91 -24.43 30.50
C SER A 109 -7.15 -24.24 31.82
N GLY A 110 -7.52 -23.24 32.64
CA GLY A 110 -6.86 -22.95 33.92
C GLY A 110 -5.39 -22.53 33.77
N ILE A 111 -4.92 -22.29 32.54
CA ILE A 111 -3.56 -21.84 32.25
C ILE A 111 -3.53 -20.33 32.48
N SER A 112 -2.73 -19.89 33.45
CA SER A 112 -2.44 -18.48 33.70
C SER A 112 -1.74 -17.89 32.47
N VAL A 113 -2.51 -17.26 31.57
CA VAL A 113 -1.94 -16.65 30.38
C VAL A 113 -1.30 -15.30 30.75
N PRO A 114 -0.07 -15.01 30.30
CA PRO A 114 0.56 -13.72 30.58
C PRO A 114 -0.36 -12.56 30.20
N THR A 115 -0.50 -11.62 31.14
CA THR A 115 -1.34 -10.45 30.99
C THR A 115 -0.74 -9.51 29.93
N SER A 116 -1.38 -9.52 28.74
CA SER A 116 -1.18 -8.63 27.59
C SER A 116 0.01 -8.97 26.68
N THR A 117 -0.28 -9.47 25.47
CA THR A 117 0.64 -9.48 24.33
C THR A 117 0.86 -8.04 23.84
N PRO A 118 2.11 -7.56 23.70
CA PRO A 118 2.37 -6.26 23.09
C PRO A 118 1.87 -6.19 21.65
N VAL A 119 1.06 -5.16 21.36
CA VAL A 119 0.53 -4.87 20.02
C VAL A 119 1.05 -3.53 19.54
N ASP A 120 1.69 -3.52 18.36
CA ASP A 120 2.05 -2.29 17.65
C ASP A 120 1.18 -2.08 16.43
N VAL A 121 0.90 -0.82 16.11
CA VAL A 121 0.32 -0.41 14.83
C VAL A 121 1.32 0.48 14.12
N LEU A 122 1.85 0.00 13.00
CA LEU A 122 2.97 0.61 12.29
C LEU A 122 2.60 0.91 10.84
N ASN A 123 3.00 2.10 10.38
CA ASN A 123 2.87 2.53 8.99
C ASN A 123 4.10 2.04 8.22
N ILE A 124 4.15 0.74 7.93
CA ILE A 124 5.31 0.01 7.37
C ILE A 124 4.84 -1.15 6.49
N ASP A 125 5.72 -1.65 5.62
CA ASP A 125 5.46 -2.81 4.77
C ASP A 125 5.40 -4.09 5.62
N CYS A 126 4.48 -4.99 5.27
CA CYS A 126 4.31 -6.23 6.03
C CYS A 126 5.52 -7.17 5.96
N LEU A 127 6.30 -7.17 4.85
CA LEU A 127 7.52 -7.98 4.76
C LEU A 127 8.68 -7.33 5.52
N GLU A 128 8.72 -6.01 5.59
CA GLU A 128 9.72 -5.27 6.38
C GLU A 128 9.47 -5.40 7.88
N ALA A 129 8.20 -5.28 8.31
CA ALA A 129 7.82 -5.56 9.70
C ALA A 129 8.16 -7.00 10.10
N ALA A 130 7.88 -7.98 9.24
CA ALA A 130 8.21 -9.38 9.49
C ALA A 130 9.73 -9.60 9.54
N LYS A 131 10.49 -8.98 8.64
CA LYS A 131 11.96 -9.05 8.66
C LYS A 131 12.54 -8.43 9.93
N ALA A 132 12.03 -7.28 10.37
CA ALA A 132 12.44 -6.64 11.61
C ALA A 132 12.20 -7.54 12.83
N LEU A 133 11.03 -8.20 12.90
CA LEU A 133 10.74 -9.19 13.94
C LEU A 133 11.69 -10.40 13.89
N GLN A 134 11.97 -10.91 12.69
CA GLN A 134 12.93 -12.01 12.51
C GLN A 134 14.35 -11.61 12.98
N ASP A 135 14.77 -10.38 12.71
CA ASP A 135 16.05 -9.81 13.16
C ASP A 135 16.10 -9.52 14.66
N GLU A 136 14.96 -9.56 15.35
CA GLU A 136 14.83 -9.52 16.81
C GLU A 136 14.73 -10.94 17.42
N GLY A 137 14.75 -11.98 16.59
CA GLY A 137 14.71 -13.38 17.03
C GLY A 137 13.31 -13.96 17.19
N PHE A 138 12.27 -13.30 16.66
CA PHE A 138 10.91 -13.88 16.59
C PHE A 138 10.76 -14.81 15.38
N ASN A 139 9.72 -15.65 15.42
CA ASN A 139 9.25 -16.48 14.32
C ASN A 139 7.89 -15.94 13.78
N PRO A 140 7.90 -14.86 12.98
CA PRO A 140 6.67 -14.21 12.53
C PRO A 140 5.96 -14.98 11.41
N VAL A 141 4.63 -14.97 11.45
CA VAL A 141 3.76 -15.29 10.30
C VAL A 141 3.02 -14.06 9.81
N VAL A 142 2.95 -13.90 8.50
CA VAL A 142 2.38 -12.71 7.85
C VAL A 142 1.00 -13.01 7.29
N LEU A 143 0.03 -12.13 7.55
CA LEU A 143 -1.27 -12.17 6.89
C LEU A 143 -1.13 -11.77 5.41
N ASN A 144 -1.47 -12.70 4.50
CA ASN A 144 -1.75 -12.38 3.10
C ASN A 144 -3.25 -12.05 2.96
N MET A 145 -3.58 -10.79 2.68
CA MET A 145 -4.95 -10.31 2.43
C MET A 145 -5.43 -10.76 1.05
N ALA A 146 -5.75 -12.05 0.97
CA ALA A 146 -5.82 -12.79 -0.27
C ALA A 146 -7.14 -12.60 -1.04
N CYS A 147 -7.05 -12.78 -2.35
CA CYS A 147 -8.18 -13.02 -3.22
C CYS A 147 -8.83 -14.37 -2.88
N ALA A 148 -10.16 -14.42 -2.78
CA ALA A 148 -10.84 -15.66 -2.40
C ALA A 148 -10.80 -16.75 -3.47
N THR A 149 -10.65 -16.38 -4.75
CA THR A 149 -10.86 -17.28 -5.89
C THR A 149 -9.56 -17.85 -6.47
N GLY A 150 -8.42 -17.20 -6.27
CA GLY A 150 -7.15 -17.68 -6.79
C GLY A 150 -5.95 -17.05 -6.08
N PRO A 151 -4.80 -17.74 -6.09
CA PRO A 151 -3.59 -17.26 -5.43
C PRO A 151 -3.02 -16.02 -6.12
N GLY A 152 -2.58 -15.05 -5.33
CA GLY A 152 -1.84 -13.90 -5.83
C GLY A 152 -2.73 -12.81 -6.42
N GLY A 153 -4.05 -12.95 -6.37
CA GLY A 153 -4.99 -11.96 -6.89
C GLY A 153 -4.68 -11.57 -8.34
N GLY A 154 -4.53 -10.27 -8.60
CA GLY A 154 -4.25 -9.72 -9.92
C GLY A 154 -2.76 -9.58 -10.25
N TYR A 155 -1.86 -10.36 -9.62
CA TYR A 155 -0.41 -10.12 -9.71
C TYR A 155 0.12 -10.17 -11.16
N LEU A 156 -0.36 -11.11 -11.97
CA LEU A 156 -0.03 -11.21 -13.41
C LEU A 156 -0.58 -10.03 -14.23
N ALA A 157 -1.66 -9.42 -13.77
CA ALA A 157 -2.28 -8.26 -14.42
C ALA A 157 -1.66 -6.92 -13.98
N GLY A 158 -0.67 -6.95 -13.06
CA GLY A 158 -0.05 -5.75 -12.51
C GLY A 158 -0.94 -5.02 -11.50
N ALA A 159 -1.85 -5.73 -10.82
CA ALA A 159 -2.57 -5.16 -9.68
C ALA A 159 -1.59 -4.88 -8.51
N ALA A 160 -1.92 -3.90 -7.68
CA ALA A 160 -0.98 -3.27 -6.76
C ALA A 160 -1.42 -3.33 -5.29
N ALA A 161 -2.17 -4.37 -4.88
CA ALA A 161 -2.50 -4.57 -3.47
C ALA A 161 -1.38 -5.36 -2.76
N GLN A 162 -1.59 -5.59 -1.47
CA GLN A 162 -0.63 -6.29 -0.60
C GLN A 162 -0.32 -7.69 -1.13
N GLU A 163 -1.34 -8.50 -1.45
CA GLU A 163 -1.14 -9.86 -1.97
C GLU A 163 -0.25 -9.88 -3.21
N GLU A 164 -0.52 -9.02 -4.21
CA GLU A 164 0.31 -8.99 -5.41
C GLU A 164 1.74 -8.54 -5.13
N ASN A 165 1.96 -7.69 -4.12
CA ASN A 165 3.30 -7.27 -3.71
C ASN A 165 4.08 -8.45 -3.09
N LEU A 166 3.43 -9.27 -2.25
CA LEU A 166 4.02 -10.50 -1.73
C LEU A 166 4.50 -11.41 -2.87
N PHE A 167 3.64 -11.62 -3.88
CA PHE A 167 3.95 -12.47 -5.04
C PHE A 167 5.05 -11.89 -5.95
N ARG A 168 5.20 -10.56 -6.00
CA ARG A 168 6.30 -9.91 -6.74
C ARG A 168 7.64 -9.99 -6.03
N ARG A 169 7.68 -10.29 -4.73
CA ARG A 169 8.92 -10.24 -3.92
C ARG A 169 9.43 -11.59 -3.46
N SER A 170 8.68 -12.64 -3.75
CA SER A 170 8.92 -13.97 -3.21
C SER A 170 8.62 -15.07 -4.21
N ASP A 171 8.91 -16.31 -3.83
CA ASP A 171 8.51 -17.51 -4.58
C ASP A 171 7.15 -18.07 -4.18
N TYR A 172 6.30 -17.26 -3.52
CA TYR A 172 5.01 -17.69 -3.01
C TYR A 172 4.10 -18.31 -4.09
N SER A 173 4.26 -17.89 -5.36
CA SER A 173 3.55 -18.46 -6.52
C SER A 173 3.85 -19.94 -6.77
N LYS A 174 4.97 -20.47 -6.25
CA LYS A 174 5.28 -21.91 -6.30
C LYS A 174 4.57 -22.69 -5.20
N CYS A 175 4.32 -22.06 -4.06
CA CYS A 175 3.87 -22.73 -2.84
C CYS A 175 2.35 -22.75 -2.72
N ALA A 176 1.69 -21.61 -2.99
CA ALA A 176 0.24 -21.48 -2.99
C ALA A 176 -0.30 -21.56 -4.42
N THR A 177 -0.82 -22.74 -4.79
CA THR A 177 -1.40 -22.99 -6.12
C THR A 177 -2.93 -23.01 -6.10
N SER A 178 -3.55 -23.05 -7.28
CA SER A 178 -5.01 -23.14 -7.46
C SER A 178 -5.66 -24.33 -6.74
N LYS A 179 -4.90 -25.39 -6.42
CA LYS A 179 -5.39 -26.56 -5.66
C LYS A 179 -5.90 -26.21 -4.25
N HIS A 180 -5.43 -25.12 -3.66
CA HIS A 180 -5.83 -24.68 -2.32
C HIS A 180 -7.05 -23.75 -2.33
N TYR A 181 -7.47 -23.30 -3.51
CA TYR A 181 -8.53 -22.32 -3.72
C TYR A 181 -9.81 -23.01 -4.24
N PRO A 182 -10.99 -22.41 -4.02
CA PRO A 182 -11.24 -21.12 -3.38
C PRO A 182 -11.18 -21.16 -1.84
N ILE A 183 -10.92 -20.01 -1.23
CA ILE A 183 -10.72 -19.83 0.23
C ILE A 183 -11.82 -19.00 0.92
N HIS A 184 -13.03 -18.98 0.35
CA HIS A 184 -14.16 -18.23 0.93
C HIS A 184 -14.44 -18.57 2.42
N LYS A 185 -14.36 -19.85 2.78
CA LYS A 185 -14.52 -20.36 4.17
C LYS A 185 -13.28 -21.09 4.66
N LYS A 186 -12.11 -20.69 4.17
CA LYS A 186 -10.82 -21.30 4.52
C LYS A 186 -9.78 -20.22 4.75
N VAL A 187 -8.69 -20.59 5.41
CA VAL A 187 -7.40 -19.89 5.34
C VAL A 187 -6.34 -20.88 4.89
N VAL A 188 -5.31 -20.39 4.20
CA VAL A 188 -4.23 -21.22 3.67
C VAL A 188 -2.93 -20.79 4.31
N TYR A 189 -2.35 -21.66 5.14
CA TYR A 189 -1.02 -21.47 5.70
C TYR A 189 0.03 -21.94 4.70
N THR A 190 1.14 -21.22 4.58
CA THR A 190 2.28 -21.60 3.75
C THR A 190 3.57 -21.24 4.47
N SER A 191 4.44 -22.21 4.69
CA SER A 191 5.74 -22.04 5.36
C SER A 191 6.90 -21.94 4.37
N ASN A 192 8.05 -21.42 4.85
CA ASN A 192 9.33 -21.40 4.14
C ASN A 192 9.27 -20.75 2.75
N VAL A 193 8.48 -19.69 2.60
CA VAL A 193 8.46 -18.90 1.35
C VAL A 193 9.70 -18.01 1.32
N ASN A 194 10.44 -18.07 0.23
CA ASN A 194 11.67 -17.30 0.02
C ASN A 194 11.32 -15.88 -0.41
N VAL A 195 11.74 -14.88 0.36
CA VAL A 195 11.67 -13.47 0.01
C VAL A 195 13.04 -13.01 -0.47
N PHE A 196 13.08 -12.49 -1.71
CA PHE A 196 14.34 -12.21 -2.41
C PHE A 196 14.36 -10.85 -3.12
N ARG A 197 13.30 -10.04 -2.98
CA ARG A 197 13.29 -8.64 -3.44
C ARG A 197 12.88 -7.68 -2.34
N SER A 198 13.46 -6.49 -2.39
CA SER A 198 13.06 -5.33 -1.61
C SER A 198 11.70 -4.78 -2.06
N SER A 199 11.23 -3.75 -1.38
CA SER A 199 9.97 -3.07 -1.67
C SER A 199 9.99 -2.33 -3.02
N GLN A 200 8.82 -1.88 -3.47
CA GLN A 200 8.72 -1.06 -4.68
C GLN A 200 9.45 0.29 -4.53
N ALA A 201 9.52 0.84 -3.32
CA ALA A 201 10.19 2.11 -3.04
C ALA A 201 11.67 2.07 -3.43
N THR A 202 12.31 0.91 -3.22
CA THR A 202 13.70 0.65 -3.61
C THR A 202 13.80 -0.10 -4.95
N GLY A 203 12.79 0.05 -5.81
CA GLY A 203 12.81 -0.47 -7.18
C GLY A 203 12.65 -1.99 -7.32
N TYR A 204 12.26 -2.72 -6.26
CA TYR A 204 12.27 -4.18 -6.19
C TYR A 204 13.67 -4.80 -6.34
N GLN A 205 14.69 -4.15 -5.78
CA GLN A 205 16.07 -4.66 -5.76
C GLN A 205 16.14 -6.13 -5.32
N TYR A 206 16.92 -6.94 -6.05
CA TYR A 206 17.27 -8.28 -5.58
C TYR A 206 18.15 -8.21 -4.34
N LEU A 207 17.77 -8.95 -3.30
CA LEU A 207 18.45 -8.91 -2.01
C LEU A 207 19.79 -9.66 -2.06
N PRO A 208 20.82 -9.24 -1.31
CA PRO A 208 22.08 -9.99 -1.23
C PRO A 208 21.94 -11.34 -0.50
N GLU A 209 20.88 -11.49 0.29
CA GLU A 209 20.54 -12.68 1.06
C GLU A 209 19.03 -12.93 1.03
N VAL A 210 18.65 -14.20 0.85
CA VAL A 210 17.25 -14.63 0.90
C VAL A 210 16.86 -14.87 2.36
N TYR A 211 15.72 -14.31 2.78
CA TYR A 211 15.11 -14.66 4.06
C TYR A 211 13.81 -15.42 3.83
N ARG A 212 13.41 -16.24 4.81
CA ARG A 212 12.23 -17.09 4.72
C ARG A 212 11.17 -16.65 5.72
N LEU A 213 9.93 -16.57 5.26
CA LEU A 213 8.76 -16.25 6.06
C LEU A 213 7.65 -17.28 5.87
N SER A 214 6.75 -17.35 6.84
CA SER A 214 5.47 -18.04 6.72
C SER A 214 4.34 -17.04 6.47
N PHE A 215 3.30 -17.49 5.78
CA PHE A 215 2.13 -16.69 5.43
C PHE A 215 0.83 -17.42 5.77
N VAL A 216 -0.19 -16.66 6.16
CA VAL A 216 -1.58 -17.13 6.21
C VAL A 216 -2.42 -16.29 5.25
N ALA A 217 -2.85 -16.90 4.15
CA ALA A 217 -3.76 -16.31 3.20
C ALA A 217 -5.20 -16.38 3.72
N ALA A 218 -5.83 -15.22 3.89
CA ALA A 218 -7.22 -15.09 4.32
C ALA A 218 -7.93 -14.01 3.50
N ALA A 219 -9.11 -14.33 2.97
CA ALA A 219 -9.90 -13.41 2.18
C ALA A 219 -11.05 -12.80 3.00
N ALA A 220 -11.13 -11.48 3.10
CA ALA A 220 -12.34 -10.81 3.60
C ALA A 220 -13.49 -10.93 2.59
N GLU A 221 -14.72 -10.69 3.04
CA GLU A 221 -15.86 -10.53 2.13
C GLU A 221 -15.65 -9.30 1.23
N ASN A 222 -15.91 -9.43 -0.06
CA ASN A 222 -15.75 -8.34 -1.03
C ASN A 222 -17.07 -7.57 -1.16
N GLY A 223 -17.07 -6.31 -0.71
CA GLY A 223 -18.25 -5.44 -0.74
C GLY A 223 -19.38 -5.94 0.18
N PRO A 224 -19.12 -6.21 1.47
CA PRO A 224 -20.14 -6.71 2.38
C PRO A 224 -21.25 -5.68 2.57
N ARG A 225 -22.44 -6.15 2.96
CA ARG A 225 -23.53 -5.25 3.37
C ARG A 225 -23.14 -4.50 4.64
N LEU A 226 -23.17 -3.17 4.55
CA LEU A 226 -22.83 -2.28 5.66
C LEU A 226 -24.09 -1.76 6.38
N VAL A 227 -23.96 -1.54 7.68
CA VAL A 227 -24.96 -0.95 8.56
C VAL A 227 -24.47 0.45 8.99
N PRO A 228 -25.22 1.53 8.74
CA PRO A 228 -24.88 2.87 9.21
C PRO A 228 -24.98 2.96 10.74
N THR A 229 -24.07 3.71 11.35
CA THR A 229 -24.04 3.99 12.80
C THR A 229 -23.60 5.43 13.06
N LYS A 230 -23.72 5.91 14.30
CA LYS A 230 -23.26 7.26 14.69
C LYS A 230 -21.76 7.50 14.41
N GLY A 231 -20.94 6.44 14.41
CA GLY A 231 -19.49 6.49 14.19
C GLY A 231 -19.02 6.11 12.79
N GLY A 232 -19.93 5.97 11.82
CA GLY A 232 -19.61 5.52 10.45
C GLY A 232 -20.31 4.21 10.10
N TYR A 233 -19.64 3.34 9.34
CA TYR A 233 -20.21 2.07 8.88
C TYR A 233 -19.68 0.88 9.67
N ARG A 234 -20.54 -0.12 9.82
CA ARG A 234 -20.18 -1.43 10.39
C ARG A 234 -20.60 -2.54 9.44
N LEU A 235 -19.96 -3.70 9.58
CA LEU A 235 -20.44 -4.93 8.96
C LEU A 235 -21.77 -5.34 9.59
N ASN A 236 -22.66 -5.94 8.81
CA ASN A 236 -23.83 -6.62 9.39
C ASN A 236 -23.39 -7.81 10.28
N SER A 237 -24.30 -8.34 11.09
CA SER A 237 -23.97 -9.38 12.08
C SER A 237 -23.39 -10.66 11.45
N SER A 238 -23.89 -11.06 10.27
CA SER A 238 -23.41 -12.26 9.56
C SER A 238 -21.98 -12.10 9.06
N ALA A 239 -21.68 -10.99 8.37
CA ALA A 239 -20.33 -10.68 7.88
C ALA A 239 -19.34 -10.46 9.02
N ALA A 240 -19.77 -9.81 10.11
CA ALA A 240 -18.95 -9.64 11.30
C ALA A 240 -18.59 -10.98 11.97
N SER A 241 -19.57 -11.89 12.10
CA SER A 241 -19.34 -13.25 12.64
C SER A 241 -18.41 -14.06 11.73
N ALA A 242 -18.65 -14.04 10.41
CA ALA A 242 -17.81 -14.75 9.46
C ALA A 242 -16.36 -14.23 9.44
N LEU A 243 -16.18 -12.91 9.58
CA LEU A 243 -14.85 -12.31 9.70
C LEU A 243 -14.17 -12.70 11.01
N PHE A 244 -14.90 -12.72 12.13
CA PHE A 244 -14.38 -13.19 13.41
C PHE A 244 -13.90 -14.64 13.33
N ASP A 245 -14.74 -15.55 12.82
CA ASP A 245 -14.39 -16.97 12.66
C ASP A 245 -13.15 -17.14 11.77
N LYS A 246 -13.03 -16.31 10.73
CA LYS A 246 -11.86 -16.31 9.84
C LYS A 246 -10.59 -15.84 10.53
N ILE A 247 -10.67 -14.76 11.30
CA ILE A 247 -9.54 -14.27 12.10
C ILE A 247 -9.13 -15.32 13.14
N ALA A 248 -10.09 -15.92 13.84
CA ALA A 248 -9.81 -17.01 14.77
C ALA A 248 -9.15 -18.21 14.09
N THR A 249 -9.59 -18.59 12.88
CA THR A 249 -8.96 -19.66 12.11
C THR A 249 -7.52 -19.31 11.70
N LEU A 250 -7.27 -18.05 11.32
CA LEU A 250 -5.93 -17.55 11.02
C LEU A 250 -5.01 -17.63 12.24
N LEU A 251 -5.48 -17.19 13.41
CA LEU A 251 -4.68 -17.22 14.63
C LEU A 251 -4.42 -18.67 15.09
N SER A 252 -5.41 -19.55 14.95
CA SER A 252 -5.23 -20.99 15.18
C SER A 252 -4.19 -21.60 14.24
N ALA A 253 -4.18 -21.22 12.95
CA ALA A 253 -3.18 -21.70 12.00
C ALA A 253 -1.76 -21.22 12.39
N ALA A 254 -1.63 -19.99 12.91
CA ALA A 254 -0.38 -19.47 13.44
C ALA A 254 0.11 -20.26 14.68
N GLN A 255 -0.76 -20.48 15.68
CA GLN A 255 -0.44 -21.24 16.88
C GLN A 255 -0.05 -22.70 16.58
N GLN A 256 -0.84 -23.39 15.73
CA GLN A 256 -0.59 -24.78 15.35
C GLN A 256 0.70 -24.97 14.55
N ASN A 257 1.26 -23.89 13.99
CA ASN A 257 2.56 -23.91 13.32
C ASN A 257 3.64 -23.18 14.13
N GLU A 258 3.43 -23.03 15.45
CA GLU A 258 4.45 -22.59 16.41
C GLU A 258 5.02 -21.19 16.13
N HIS A 259 4.19 -20.30 15.57
CA HIS A 259 4.54 -18.90 15.43
C HIS A 259 4.34 -18.16 16.74
N ASP A 260 5.39 -17.47 17.19
CA ASP A 260 5.37 -16.66 18.41
C ASP A 260 5.10 -15.17 18.13
N ALA A 261 5.08 -14.76 16.86
CA ALA A 261 4.70 -13.43 16.44
C ALA A 261 3.79 -13.45 15.20
N VAL A 262 2.91 -12.46 15.08
CA VAL A 262 2.03 -12.29 13.92
C VAL A 262 2.13 -10.88 13.35
N VAL A 263 2.28 -10.80 12.03
CA VAL A 263 2.19 -9.54 11.28
C VAL A 263 0.84 -9.51 10.56
N LEU A 264 -0.04 -8.65 11.05
CA LEU A 264 -1.39 -8.45 10.58
C LEU A 264 -1.49 -7.17 9.73
N SER A 265 -2.63 -6.97 9.09
CA SER A 265 -2.94 -5.79 8.26
C SER A 265 -4.44 -5.48 8.33
N ALA A 266 -4.87 -4.39 7.69
CA ALA A 266 -6.26 -3.96 7.61
C ALA A 266 -7.11 -4.85 6.67
N LEU A 267 -7.34 -6.11 7.08
CA LEU A 267 -7.98 -7.16 6.29
C LEU A 267 -9.28 -6.69 5.61
N GLY A 268 -9.25 -6.61 4.28
CA GLY A 268 -10.41 -6.24 3.46
C GLY A 268 -10.79 -4.76 3.44
N CYS A 269 -10.01 -3.88 4.07
CA CYS A 269 -10.37 -2.46 4.25
C CYS A 269 -10.05 -1.57 3.03
N GLY A 270 -9.27 -2.09 2.08
CA GLY A 270 -9.01 -1.43 0.79
C GLY A 270 -10.09 -1.74 -0.26
N ALA A 271 -9.69 -2.40 -1.35
CA ALA A 271 -10.58 -2.70 -2.48
C ALA A 271 -11.87 -3.47 -2.12
N PHE A 272 -11.86 -4.23 -1.01
CA PHE A 272 -13.01 -5.03 -0.56
C PHE A 272 -13.99 -4.28 0.34
N ARG A 273 -13.72 -3.00 0.65
CA ARG A 273 -14.66 -2.06 1.30
C ARG A 273 -15.17 -2.47 2.68
N ASN A 274 -14.39 -3.22 3.44
CA ASN A 274 -14.70 -3.49 4.85
C ASN A 274 -14.38 -2.23 5.68
N PRO A 275 -15.21 -1.86 6.68
CA PRO A 275 -14.99 -0.66 7.47
C PRO A 275 -13.86 -0.88 8.51
N PRO A 276 -12.73 -0.16 8.42
CA PRO A 276 -11.53 -0.46 9.22
C PRO A 276 -11.74 -0.35 10.73
N GLY A 277 -12.57 0.59 11.20
CA GLY A 277 -12.90 0.68 12.63
C GLY A 277 -13.54 -0.61 13.16
N HIS A 278 -14.52 -1.15 12.45
CA HIS A 278 -15.17 -2.40 12.87
C HIS A 278 -14.24 -3.61 12.70
N VAL A 279 -13.42 -3.64 11.64
CA VAL A 279 -12.44 -4.71 11.46
C VAL A 279 -11.41 -4.71 12.58
N ALA A 280 -10.91 -3.54 13.01
CA ALA A 280 -10.00 -3.40 14.13
C ALA A 280 -10.64 -3.90 15.45
N GLU A 281 -11.91 -3.57 15.70
CA GLU A 281 -12.66 -4.09 16.86
C GLU A 281 -12.80 -5.62 16.84
N ILE A 282 -13.07 -6.21 15.66
CA ILE A 282 -13.18 -7.67 15.51
C ILE A 282 -11.83 -8.34 15.75
N PHE A 283 -10.72 -7.77 15.26
CA PHE A 283 -9.37 -8.25 15.59
C PHE A 283 -9.11 -8.15 17.08
N ALA A 284 -9.42 -7.02 17.72
CA ALA A 284 -9.22 -6.83 19.16
C ALA A 284 -9.98 -7.89 19.96
N LYS A 285 -11.25 -8.14 19.62
CA LYS A 285 -12.06 -9.20 20.22
C LYS A 285 -11.41 -10.58 20.04
N ALA A 286 -10.95 -10.92 18.83
CA ALA A 286 -10.34 -12.21 18.57
C ALA A 286 -9.03 -12.39 19.37
N LEU A 287 -8.16 -11.38 19.35
CA LEU A 287 -6.88 -11.38 20.06
C LEU A 287 -7.05 -11.39 21.59
N SER A 288 -8.15 -10.90 22.13
CA SER A 288 -8.46 -10.95 23.57
C SER A 288 -9.24 -12.20 23.99
N THR A 289 -9.62 -13.09 23.06
CA THR A 289 -10.40 -14.29 23.37
C THR A 289 -9.49 -15.51 23.50
N PRO A 290 -9.58 -16.32 24.57
CA PRO A 290 -8.88 -17.61 24.64
C PRO A 290 -9.23 -18.52 23.46
N PRO A 291 -8.26 -19.25 22.85
CA PRO A 291 -6.89 -19.44 23.32
C PRO A 291 -5.88 -18.42 22.76
N PHE A 292 -6.33 -17.31 22.16
CA PHE A 292 -5.45 -16.33 21.50
C PHE A 292 -4.97 -15.21 22.42
N ALA A 293 -5.72 -14.92 23.48
CA ALA A 293 -5.30 -13.97 24.52
C ALA A 293 -3.93 -14.38 25.08
N GLY A 294 -2.91 -13.53 24.92
CA GLY A 294 -1.56 -13.81 25.41
C GLY A 294 -0.79 -14.92 24.67
N ALA A 295 -1.33 -15.44 23.56
CA ALA A 295 -0.74 -16.57 22.82
C ALA A 295 0.54 -16.22 22.05
N PHE A 296 0.65 -14.96 21.63
CA PHE A 296 1.79 -14.47 20.87
C PHE A 296 2.67 -13.60 21.77
N ARG A 297 3.97 -13.61 21.52
CA ARG A 297 4.94 -12.72 22.17
C ARG A 297 4.93 -11.32 21.55
N ARG A 298 4.58 -11.20 20.27
CA ARG A 298 4.45 -9.90 19.58
C ARG A 298 3.38 -9.92 18.49
N ILE A 299 2.58 -8.86 18.42
CA ILE A 299 1.62 -8.63 17.35
C ILE A 299 1.95 -7.29 16.70
N VAL A 300 2.06 -7.25 15.38
CA VAL A 300 2.28 -6.02 14.62
C VAL A 300 1.19 -5.88 13.56
N PHE A 301 0.42 -4.81 13.61
CA PHE A 301 -0.41 -4.37 12.49
C PHE A 301 0.42 -3.47 11.56
N ALA A 302 0.93 -4.05 10.47
CA ALA A 302 1.61 -3.33 9.40
C ALA A 302 0.56 -2.85 8.39
N ILE A 303 0.27 -1.55 8.39
CA ILE A 303 -0.81 -0.93 7.63
C ILE A 303 -0.31 0.31 6.91
N PHE A 304 -0.37 0.28 5.59
CA PHE A 304 -0.22 1.48 4.75
C PHE A 304 -1.56 1.97 4.24
N ASP A 305 -1.70 3.29 4.21
CA ASP A 305 -2.77 3.95 3.47
C ASP A 305 -2.36 4.09 1.99
N ASP A 306 -3.25 3.67 1.11
CA ASP A 306 -3.09 3.71 -0.35
C ASP A 306 -4.22 4.50 -1.02
N HIS A 307 -4.33 4.41 -2.34
CA HIS A 307 -5.42 5.03 -3.11
C HIS A 307 -6.84 4.53 -2.73
N ASN A 308 -6.96 3.38 -2.04
CA ASN A 308 -8.24 2.87 -1.51
C ASN A 308 -8.53 3.38 -0.10
N SER A 309 -7.69 4.26 0.44
CA SER A 309 -7.86 4.91 1.73
C SER A 309 -8.61 6.23 1.59
N CYS A 310 -9.19 6.72 2.68
CA CYS A 310 -9.98 7.96 2.72
C CYS A 310 -11.22 7.94 1.81
N GLN A 311 -11.81 6.77 1.63
CA GLN A 311 -13.07 6.55 0.91
C GLN A 311 -14.26 6.58 1.87
N LEU A 312 -15.49 6.48 1.33
CA LEU A 312 -16.72 6.49 2.12
C LEU A 312 -16.73 5.42 3.24
N HIS A 313 -16.17 4.23 2.97
CA HIS A 313 -16.11 3.14 3.95
C HIS A 313 -14.93 3.28 4.95
N ASN A 314 -13.94 4.15 4.68
CA ASN A 314 -12.76 4.37 5.51
C ASN A 314 -12.29 5.84 5.49
N PRO A 315 -13.10 6.79 5.98
CA PRO A 315 -12.83 8.23 5.84
C PRO A 315 -11.57 8.71 6.57
N LYS A 316 -11.10 7.97 7.57
CA LYS A 316 -9.84 8.22 8.30
C LYS A 316 -8.64 7.45 7.75
N GLY A 317 -8.77 6.80 6.60
CA GLY A 317 -7.81 5.79 6.13
C GLY A 317 -7.95 4.47 6.89
N ASN A 318 -7.01 3.56 6.67
CA ASN A 318 -6.94 2.25 7.30
C ASN A 318 -6.05 2.27 8.54
N PHE A 319 -4.98 3.08 8.54
CA PHE A 319 -4.04 3.14 9.66
C PHE A 319 -4.69 3.67 10.95
N GLN A 320 -5.33 4.85 10.87
CA GLN A 320 -5.82 5.58 12.03
C GLN A 320 -6.83 4.78 12.89
N PRO A 321 -7.84 4.08 12.33
CA PRO A 321 -8.78 3.30 13.13
C PRO A 321 -8.13 2.14 13.90
N PHE A 322 -7.12 1.49 13.31
CA PHE A 322 -6.36 0.45 14.00
C PHE A 322 -5.48 1.05 15.10
N TYR A 323 -4.84 2.19 14.83
CA TYR A 323 -4.05 2.91 15.82
C TYR A 323 -4.92 3.32 17.02
N GLU A 324 -6.10 3.91 16.79
CA GLU A 324 -7.06 4.27 17.83
C GLU A 324 -7.49 3.05 18.68
N GLN A 325 -7.73 1.89 18.04
CA GLN A 325 -8.17 0.68 18.72
C GLN A 325 -7.10 0.04 19.61
N PHE A 326 -5.83 -0.01 19.17
CA PHE A 326 -4.77 -0.76 19.84
C PHE A 326 -3.78 0.12 20.63
N CYS A 327 -3.54 1.37 20.22
CA CYS A 327 -2.56 2.23 20.91
C CYS A 327 -3.13 2.94 22.15
N GLN A 328 -4.45 2.99 22.35
CA GLN A 328 -5.02 3.37 23.65
C GLN A 328 -4.76 2.32 24.75
N GLN A 329 -4.23 1.14 24.39
CA GLN A 329 -4.01 0.02 25.31
C GLN A 329 -2.53 -0.33 25.57
N SER A 330 -1.56 0.26 24.84
CA SER A 330 -0.14 -0.09 24.95
C SER A 330 0.64 0.91 25.82
N LYS A 331 1.27 0.42 26.92
CA LYS A 331 2.23 1.16 27.76
C LYS A 331 3.69 0.88 27.41
N ALA A 332 3.96 0.05 26.39
CA ALA A 332 5.32 -0.33 26.01
C ALA A 332 5.88 0.62 24.94
N PRO A 333 7.16 1.07 25.06
CA PRO A 333 7.79 1.87 24.02
C PRO A 333 7.95 1.04 22.73
N PRO A 334 7.83 1.66 21.54
CA PRO A 334 8.08 1.00 20.26
C PRO A 334 9.53 0.49 20.19
N SER A 335 9.77 -0.63 19.50
CA SER A 335 11.12 -1.18 19.35
C SER A 335 12.02 -0.22 18.58
N ARG A 336 13.29 -0.11 18.99
CA ARG A 336 14.28 0.78 18.36
C ARG A 336 14.53 0.45 16.88
N LYS A 337 14.33 -0.80 16.45
CA LYS A 337 14.50 -1.23 15.05
C LYS A 337 13.31 -0.86 14.16
N PHE A 338 12.09 -0.73 14.73
CA PHE A 338 10.96 -0.18 13.98
C PHE A 338 11.14 1.31 13.65
N ASP A 339 11.88 2.06 14.47
CA ASP A 339 12.18 3.47 14.17
C ASP A 339 13.19 3.62 13.02
N GLU A 340 14.12 2.68 12.84
CA GLU A 340 15.03 2.65 11.68
C GLU A 340 14.30 2.29 10.38
N ALA A 341 13.43 1.28 10.42
CA ALA A 341 12.59 0.92 9.28
C ALA A 341 11.54 2.00 8.94
N ARG A 342 10.99 2.69 9.95
CA ARG A 342 10.16 3.89 9.73
C ARG A 342 10.93 5.03 9.06
N ARG A 343 12.23 5.20 9.36
CA ARG A 343 13.04 6.27 8.78
C ARG A 343 13.40 6.03 7.32
N SER A 344 13.62 4.78 6.90
CA SER A 344 13.75 4.47 5.47
C SER A 344 12.45 4.81 4.71
N ASP A 345 11.29 4.51 5.28
CA ASP A 345 9.99 4.78 4.64
C ASP A 345 9.55 6.26 4.70
N ALA A 346 9.91 6.99 5.75
CA ALA A 346 9.51 8.39 5.96
C ALA A 346 10.27 9.38 5.06
N VAL A 347 11.55 9.13 4.76
CA VAL A 347 12.32 9.92 3.78
C VAL A 347 11.74 9.75 2.38
N ASP A 348 11.16 8.58 2.09
CA ASP A 348 10.53 8.26 0.81
C ASP A 348 9.08 8.78 0.68
N HIS A 349 8.39 9.06 1.79
CA HIS A 349 7.03 9.62 1.78
C HIS A 349 6.98 11.08 1.29
N ALA A 350 8.02 11.86 1.56
CA ALA A 350 8.17 13.21 1.00
C ALA A 350 8.25 13.20 -0.54
N MET A 351 8.69 12.08 -1.13
CA MET A 351 8.79 11.87 -2.59
C MET A 351 7.58 11.13 -3.18
N ASN A 352 6.72 10.51 -2.36
CA ASN A 352 5.61 9.63 -2.80
C ASN A 352 4.19 10.15 -2.47
N GLY A 353 4.07 11.27 -1.74
CA GLY A 353 2.83 12.03 -1.64
C GLY A 353 2.46 12.72 -2.97
N PRO A 354 1.22 13.19 -3.17
CA PRO A 354 0.94 14.11 -4.26
C PRO A 354 1.88 15.31 -4.13
N LEU A 355 2.63 15.64 -5.18
CA LEU A 355 3.45 16.85 -5.27
C LEU A 355 2.60 18.06 -4.85
N SER A 356 2.83 18.55 -3.63
CA SER A 356 2.32 19.84 -3.19
C SER A 356 3.18 20.90 -3.86
N THR A 357 2.58 21.76 -4.69
CA THR A 357 3.26 22.85 -5.41
C THR A 357 3.67 24.02 -4.50
N ARG A 358 3.98 23.76 -3.23
CA ARG A 358 4.45 24.79 -2.29
C ARG A 358 5.78 24.36 -1.70
N GLY A 359 6.85 24.73 -2.39
CA GLY A 359 8.16 24.90 -1.75
C GLY A 359 8.12 26.05 -0.75
N PRO A 360 9.08 26.10 0.19
CA PRO A 360 9.21 27.20 1.12
C PRO A 360 9.57 28.49 0.37
N VAL A 361 8.92 29.59 0.75
CA VAL A 361 9.26 30.94 0.29
C VAL A 361 10.54 31.32 1.01
N GLU A 362 11.69 31.15 0.35
CA GLU A 362 12.90 31.86 0.71
C GLU A 362 13.01 33.11 -0.17
N THR A 363 13.00 34.25 0.49
CA THR A 363 13.06 35.58 -0.08
C THR A 363 14.48 35.90 -0.52
N HIS A 364 14.82 35.73 -1.80
CA HIS A 364 15.90 36.48 -2.44
C HIS A 364 15.64 36.61 -3.96
N ASP A 365 15.43 37.85 -4.39
CA ASP A 365 15.68 38.33 -5.76
C ASP A 365 16.93 39.25 -5.65
N PRO A 366 17.73 39.55 -6.71
CA PRO A 366 17.47 39.27 -8.13
C PRO A 366 18.68 38.79 -8.97
N MET A 367 18.41 38.14 -10.10
CA MET A 367 18.94 38.43 -11.46
C MET A 367 18.62 37.26 -12.40
N VAL A 368 17.62 37.44 -13.27
CA VAL A 368 17.31 36.52 -14.38
C VAL A 368 17.79 37.16 -15.68
N THR A 369 18.72 36.52 -16.37
CA THR A 369 18.82 36.63 -17.84
C THR A 369 18.03 35.48 -18.46
N PRO A 370 17.14 35.69 -19.45
CA PRO A 370 16.43 34.59 -20.08
C PRO A 370 17.33 33.87 -21.10
N ASP A 371 17.45 32.56 -20.97
CA ASP A 371 18.12 31.69 -21.95
C ASP A 371 17.39 31.75 -23.31
N ALA A 372 18.10 32.16 -24.36
CA ALA A 372 17.63 32.11 -25.74
C ALA A 372 17.85 30.70 -26.32
N ILE A 373 16.79 30.10 -26.88
CA ILE A 373 16.93 28.82 -27.58
C ILE A 373 17.24 29.10 -29.05
N VAL A 374 18.39 28.59 -29.49
CA VAL A 374 18.85 28.67 -30.88
C VAL A 374 18.59 27.32 -31.55
N THR A 375 17.90 27.33 -32.69
CA THR A 375 17.68 26.13 -33.51
C THR A 375 18.13 26.37 -34.94
N HIS A 376 18.55 25.30 -35.63
CA HIS A 376 18.91 25.34 -37.05
C HIS A 376 17.87 24.59 -37.88
N ASP A 377 17.49 25.15 -39.03
CA ASP A 377 16.64 24.44 -39.98
C ASP A 377 17.45 23.43 -40.83
N ARG A 378 16.74 22.62 -41.63
CA ARG A 378 17.35 21.57 -42.47
C ARG A 378 18.26 22.10 -43.59
N ASN A 379 18.34 23.42 -43.79
CA ASN A 379 19.26 24.06 -44.73
C ASN A 379 20.36 24.86 -43.99
N GLY A 380 20.51 24.68 -42.67
CA GLY A 380 21.59 25.24 -41.86
C GLY A 380 21.38 26.67 -41.38
N ARG A 381 20.22 27.31 -41.63
CA ARG A 381 19.98 28.68 -41.16
C ARG A 381 19.54 28.70 -39.70
N GLN A 382 20.13 29.62 -38.95
CA GLN A 382 19.98 29.74 -37.50
C GLN A 382 18.76 30.62 -37.18
N LYS A 383 17.88 30.14 -36.30
CA LYS A 383 16.67 30.83 -35.83
C LYS A 383 16.67 30.89 -34.31
N VAL A 384 16.60 32.10 -33.77
CA VAL A 384 16.56 32.38 -32.33
C VAL A 384 15.14 32.74 -31.94
N SER A 385 14.56 32.09 -30.93
CA SER A 385 13.23 32.44 -30.41
C SER A 385 13.27 32.64 -28.89
N VAL A 386 12.52 33.65 -28.44
CA VAL A 386 12.31 33.97 -27.02
C VAL A 386 10.90 33.51 -26.65
N ALA A 387 10.79 32.58 -25.69
CA ALA A 387 9.51 31.99 -25.30
C ALA A 387 8.64 32.98 -24.50
N LYS A 388 7.55 33.47 -25.09
CA LYS A 388 6.47 34.15 -24.34
C LYS A 388 5.60 33.09 -23.65
N HIS A 389 5.50 33.14 -22.33
CA HIS A 389 4.63 32.25 -21.54
C HIS A 389 3.15 32.59 -21.81
N ALA A 390 2.36 31.59 -22.20
CA ALA A 390 0.90 31.67 -22.22
C ALA A 390 0.33 31.25 -20.84
N PRO A 391 -0.74 31.88 -20.34
CA PRO A 391 -1.30 31.52 -19.04
C PRO A 391 -1.96 30.14 -19.09
N VAL A 392 -1.54 29.26 -18.18
CA VAL A 392 -2.12 27.93 -17.96
C VAL A 392 -3.41 28.09 -17.15
N THR A 393 -4.56 27.78 -17.75
CA THR A 393 -5.83 27.64 -17.03
C THR A 393 -5.92 26.26 -16.40
N ASN A 394 -5.86 26.18 -15.06
CA ASN A 394 -6.12 24.96 -14.30
C ASN A 394 -7.62 24.64 -14.31
N HIS A 395 -8.02 23.52 -14.91
CA HIS A 395 -9.36 22.96 -14.72
C HIS A 395 -9.44 22.28 -13.35
N VAL A 396 -10.19 22.88 -12.42
CA VAL A 396 -10.56 22.30 -11.12
C VAL A 396 -11.89 21.56 -11.27
N ASP A 397 -11.94 20.30 -10.83
CA ASP A 397 -13.13 19.44 -10.83
C ASP A 397 -14.29 20.10 -10.06
N THR A 398 -15.48 20.16 -10.66
CA THR A 398 -16.59 21.07 -10.27
C THR A 398 -17.49 20.57 -9.12
N LYS A 399 -17.02 19.67 -8.25
CA LYS A 399 -17.84 19.13 -7.15
C LYS A 399 -17.74 20.01 -5.88
N GLU A 400 -18.89 20.35 -5.30
CA GLU A 400 -18.99 21.09 -4.03
C GLU A 400 -18.51 20.24 -2.85
N CYS A 401 -17.88 20.88 -1.86
CA CYS A 401 -17.40 20.20 -0.67
C CYS A 401 -18.58 19.68 0.17
N PRO A 402 -18.65 18.37 0.49
CA PRO A 402 -19.75 17.81 1.27
C PRO A 402 -19.81 18.33 2.72
N TYR A 403 -18.75 18.99 3.20
CA TYR A 403 -18.68 19.61 4.53
C TYR A 403 -18.96 21.12 4.51
N GLY A 404 -19.27 21.71 3.35
CA GLY A 404 -19.65 23.12 3.23
C GLY A 404 -18.69 24.08 3.93
N ASN A 405 -19.23 24.98 4.75
CA ASN A 405 -18.48 25.97 5.52
C ASN A 405 -17.80 25.39 6.78
N ASP A 406 -18.14 24.18 7.21
CA ASP A 406 -17.60 23.52 8.40
C ASP A 406 -16.32 22.72 8.13
N CYS A 407 -15.78 22.82 6.91
CA CYS A 407 -14.56 22.10 6.53
C CYS A 407 -13.33 22.67 7.24
N LYS A 408 -12.71 21.88 8.11
CA LYS A 408 -11.49 22.26 8.86
C LYS A 408 -10.23 22.44 8.00
N TYR A 409 -10.32 22.13 6.70
CA TYR A 409 -9.21 22.12 5.76
C TYR A 409 -9.45 23.04 4.55
N THR A 410 -10.22 24.12 4.72
CA THR A 410 -10.61 25.04 3.62
C THR A 410 -9.47 25.45 2.68
N ARG A 411 -8.24 25.60 3.20
CA ARG A 411 -7.06 26.03 2.42
C ARG A 411 -6.30 24.92 1.69
N SER A 412 -6.60 23.65 1.96
CA SER A 412 -5.97 22.46 1.33
C SER A 412 -7.01 21.48 0.76
N CYS A 413 -8.29 21.80 0.85
CA CYS A 413 -9.39 21.02 0.31
C CYS A 413 -9.39 21.06 -1.22
N LYS A 414 -9.54 19.89 -1.85
CA LYS A 414 -9.57 19.74 -3.31
C LYS A 414 -10.96 19.97 -3.94
N TYR A 415 -11.97 20.28 -3.12
CA TYR A 415 -13.36 20.53 -3.54
C TYR A 415 -13.73 22.01 -3.43
N ARG A 416 -14.73 22.45 -4.19
CA ARG A 416 -15.17 23.85 -4.19
C ARG A 416 -15.95 24.16 -2.92
N HIS A 417 -15.51 25.15 -2.15
CA HIS A 417 -16.29 25.72 -1.04
C HIS A 417 -17.15 26.88 -1.57
N PRO A 418 -18.41 27.02 -1.11
CA PRO A 418 -19.19 28.21 -1.41
C PRO A 418 -18.51 29.44 -0.80
N GLU A 419 -18.29 30.49 -1.59
CA GLU A 419 -17.69 31.73 -1.07
C GLU A 419 -18.62 32.34 0.00
N PRO A 420 -18.06 32.90 1.10
CA PRO A 420 -18.85 33.65 2.05
C PRO A 420 -19.55 34.79 1.30
N ARG A 421 -20.87 34.89 1.45
CA ARG A 421 -21.69 35.90 0.77
C ARG A 421 -21.30 37.30 1.25
N GLU A 422 -20.33 37.91 0.59
CA GLU A 422 -20.20 39.36 0.55
C GLU A 422 -21.05 39.89 -0.61
N SER A 423 -21.80 40.95 -0.31
CA SER A 423 -22.90 41.51 -1.09
C SER A 423 -22.47 42.04 -2.46
N ALA A 424 -22.51 41.21 -3.50
CA ALA A 424 -22.41 41.66 -4.89
C ALA A 424 -23.82 41.78 -5.51
N THR A 425 -24.35 43.00 -5.60
CA THR A 425 -25.71 43.30 -6.11
C THR A 425 -25.81 43.36 -7.63
N HIS A 426 -24.69 43.32 -8.36
CA HIS A 426 -24.62 43.56 -9.80
C HIS A 426 -23.97 42.41 -10.54
N CYS A 427 -24.51 42.06 -11.72
CA CYS A 427 -23.97 40.99 -12.54
C CYS A 427 -22.63 41.38 -13.15
N LYS A 428 -21.58 40.59 -12.84
CA LYS A 428 -20.20 40.83 -13.31
C LYS A 428 -20.02 40.88 -14.84
N TYR A 429 -20.97 40.38 -15.61
CA TYR A 429 -20.91 40.36 -17.09
C TYR A 429 -21.63 41.55 -17.74
N GLY A 430 -22.26 42.43 -16.94
CA GLY A 430 -22.95 43.62 -17.44
C GLY A 430 -23.94 43.31 -18.57
N SER A 431 -24.05 44.23 -19.53
CA SER A 431 -24.95 44.09 -20.68
C SER A 431 -24.55 43.04 -21.72
N GLY A 432 -23.35 42.48 -21.62
CA GLY A 432 -22.86 41.38 -22.46
C GLY A 432 -23.32 39.98 -22.01
N CYS A 433 -24.11 39.87 -20.94
CA CYS A 433 -24.58 38.58 -20.45
C CYS A 433 -25.56 37.90 -21.43
N LYS A 434 -25.21 36.71 -21.93
CA LYS A 434 -26.06 35.94 -22.87
C LYS A 434 -27.31 35.32 -22.25
N HIS A 435 -27.46 35.42 -20.92
CA HIS A 435 -28.55 34.80 -20.16
C HIS A 435 -29.32 35.83 -19.30
N LYS A 436 -29.51 37.07 -19.80
CA LYS A 436 -30.12 38.19 -19.04
C LYS A 436 -31.41 37.79 -18.30
N HIS A 437 -32.28 36.99 -18.91
CA HIS A 437 -33.58 36.59 -18.35
C HIS A 437 -33.54 35.48 -17.29
N ARG A 438 -32.39 34.85 -17.06
CA ARG A 438 -32.20 33.79 -16.04
C ARG A 438 -31.12 34.14 -15.02
N CYS A 439 -30.55 35.35 -15.12
CA CYS A 439 -29.52 35.80 -14.20
C CYS A 439 -30.16 36.33 -12.91
N GLN A 440 -29.70 35.86 -11.76
CA GLN A 440 -30.22 36.28 -10.45
C GLN A 440 -29.63 37.62 -9.94
N TYR A 441 -28.83 38.31 -10.76
CA TYR A 441 -28.15 39.56 -10.43
C TYR A 441 -28.60 40.69 -11.37
N ARG A 442 -28.66 41.94 -10.89
CA ARG A 442 -29.12 43.09 -11.71
C ARG A 442 -28.14 43.45 -12.82
N HIS A 443 -28.69 43.83 -13.98
CA HIS A 443 -27.95 44.34 -15.13
C HIS A 443 -28.19 45.86 -15.28
N PRO A 444 -27.15 46.69 -15.44
CA PRO A 444 -27.26 48.16 -15.38
C PRO A 444 -28.03 48.84 -16.53
N GLU A 445 -28.38 48.15 -17.62
CA GLU A 445 -29.10 48.73 -18.77
C GLU A 445 -30.63 48.62 -18.72
N LEU A 446 -31.21 48.07 -17.64
CA LEU A 446 -32.67 47.95 -17.50
C LEU A 446 -33.31 49.07 -16.66
N GLU A 447 -32.52 50.01 -16.15
CA GLU A 447 -33.03 51.17 -15.41
C GLU A 447 -33.10 52.39 -16.34
N GLY A 448 -34.12 52.45 -17.20
CA GLY A 448 -34.19 53.51 -18.21
C GLY A 448 -35.47 53.60 -19.05
N ALA A 449 -36.64 53.26 -18.48
CA ALA A 449 -37.98 53.69 -18.91
C ALA A 449 -38.95 53.09 -17.88
N GLY A 450 -39.76 53.81 -17.11
CA GLY A 450 -40.51 54.98 -17.49
C GLY A 450 -42.01 54.65 -17.44
N ALA A 451 -42.53 54.56 -16.21
CA ALA A 451 -43.89 54.94 -15.82
C ALA A 451 -45.14 54.07 -16.10
N GLN A 452 -46.01 54.11 -15.08
CA GLN A 452 -47.48 53.97 -15.02
C GLN A 452 -48.11 52.66 -14.48
N LEU A 453 -48.79 52.87 -13.34
CA LEU A 453 -49.78 52.09 -12.56
C LEU A 453 -51.08 51.80 -13.37
N PRO A 454 -52.18 51.24 -12.79
CA PRO A 454 -52.40 50.13 -11.84
C PRO A 454 -53.54 49.17 -12.32
N HIS A 455 -53.98 48.26 -11.44
CA HIS A 455 -55.28 47.54 -11.37
C HIS A 455 -55.44 46.10 -11.91
N GLY A 456 -56.17 45.32 -11.10
CA GLY A 456 -57.03 44.20 -11.51
C GLY A 456 -56.39 42.82 -11.36
N SER A 457 -56.66 42.05 -10.30
CA SER A 457 -57.84 41.19 -10.09
C SER A 457 -57.75 39.79 -10.72
N GLN A 458 -58.03 38.80 -9.87
CA GLN A 458 -58.62 37.48 -10.12
C GLN A 458 -57.75 36.26 -10.51
N GLN A 459 -57.97 35.22 -9.67
CA GLN A 459 -58.09 33.78 -9.93
C GLN A 459 -58.13 33.34 -11.41
N VAL A 460 -57.49 32.22 -11.75
CA VAL A 460 -58.01 30.82 -11.67
C VAL A 460 -56.83 29.86 -11.52
#